data_AF-A0A9W2WRV8-F1
#
_entry.id   AF-A0A9W2WRV8-F1
#
_cell.length_a   1.000
_cell.length_b   1.000
_cell.length_c   1.000
_cell.angle_alpha   90.00
_cell.angle_beta   90.00
_cell.angle_gamma   90.00
#
_symmetry.space_group_name_H-M   'P 1'
#
loop_
_entity.id
_entity.type
_entity.pdbx_description
1 polymer ?
#
loop_
_entity_poly.entity_id
_entity_poly.type
_entity_poly.pdbx_seq_one_letter_code
_entity_poly.pdbx_strand_id
1 'polypeptide(L)'
;MSMKGRFPIRRTLQYLGQGDVVFKDSVKVMTVNYNTHGELGEGARKFVFFNIPQIQYKNPWVQVMMFKNMTPTPFLRFYLDSGEQVLVDVETKSNKEIMEHIKKILGKNEETLEKEEQEKKQRSHPAHFGPRKYCLRECICEVEGQVPCPGLVPLPREMTGKYKAALKARAQD
;
A
#
# COMPACT_ATOMS: atom_id res chain seq x y z
N MET A 1 -28.75 1.77 5.57
CA MET A 1 -28.90 2.77 4.49
C MET A 1 -28.09 2.30 3.29
N SER A 2 -28.65 2.38 2.08
CA SER A 2 -27.90 2.04 0.85
C SER A 2 -26.90 3.16 0.50
N MET A 3 -25.74 2.80 -0.06
CA MET A 3 -24.73 3.77 -0.49
C MET A 3 -25.25 4.59 -1.68
N LYS A 4 -25.18 5.93 -1.59
CA LYS A 4 -25.56 6.84 -2.69
C LYS A 4 -24.62 6.72 -3.89
N GLY A 5 -25.18 6.85 -5.09
CA GLY A 5 -24.47 6.95 -6.37
C GLY A 5 -24.59 5.72 -7.27
N ARG A 6 -24.47 5.90 -8.59
CA ARG A 6 -24.45 4.80 -9.55
C ARG A 6 -23.11 4.07 -9.44
N PHE A 7 -23.15 2.75 -9.26
CA PHE A 7 -22.00 1.89 -8.97
C PHE A 7 -21.25 2.27 -7.67
N PRO A 8 -21.88 2.10 -6.49
CA PRO A 8 -21.27 2.44 -5.20
C PRO A 8 -20.07 1.55 -4.85
N ILE A 9 -19.97 0.35 -5.45
CA ILE A 9 -18.84 -0.58 -5.28
C ILE A 9 -17.48 0.08 -5.51
N ARG A 10 -17.41 1.09 -6.40
CA ARG A 10 -16.17 1.82 -6.71
C ARG A 10 -15.62 2.63 -5.53
N ARG A 11 -16.43 2.84 -4.50
CA ARG A 11 -16.07 3.58 -3.27
C ARG A 11 -15.66 2.64 -2.13
N THR A 12 -15.40 1.37 -2.42
CA THR A 12 -14.94 0.38 -1.44
C THR A 12 -13.42 0.25 -1.46
N LEU A 13 -12.80 0.00 -0.30
CA LEU A 13 -11.35 -0.24 -0.21
C LEU A 13 -10.92 -1.46 -1.04
N GLN A 14 -11.76 -2.49 -1.10
CA GLN A 14 -11.50 -3.67 -1.92
C GLN A 14 -11.37 -3.30 -3.41
N TYR A 15 -12.31 -2.50 -3.94
CA TYR A 15 -12.25 -2.06 -5.34
C TYR A 15 -11.02 -1.19 -5.64
N LEU A 16 -10.68 -0.26 -4.74
CA LEU A 16 -9.51 0.61 -4.89
C LEU A 16 -8.20 -0.18 -4.79
N GLY A 17 -8.17 -1.21 -3.94
CA GLY A 17 -7.03 -2.11 -3.74
C GLY A 17 -6.74 -3.03 -4.93
N GLN A 18 -7.74 -3.36 -5.75
CA GLN A 18 -7.62 -4.17 -6.97
C GLN A 18 -6.99 -3.44 -8.17
N GLY A 19 -6.59 -2.17 -8.02
CA GLY A 19 -5.87 -1.46 -9.08
C GLY A 19 -4.47 -2.02 -9.29
N ASP A 20 -4.16 -2.41 -10.53
CA ASP A 20 -2.88 -3.05 -10.90
C ASP A 20 -1.83 -2.08 -11.46
N VAL A 21 -2.16 -0.77 -11.54
CA VAL A 21 -1.25 0.24 -12.07
C VAL A 21 -0.59 1.00 -10.93
N VAL A 22 0.66 0.62 -10.65
CA VAL A 22 1.59 1.39 -9.82
C VAL A 22 2.62 2.02 -10.75
N PHE A 23 2.69 3.34 -10.78
CA PHE A 23 3.60 4.07 -11.65
C PHE A 23 5.05 3.94 -11.20
N LYS A 24 5.97 4.05 -12.17
CA LYS A 24 7.37 4.33 -11.92
C LYS A 24 7.52 5.66 -11.21
N ASP A 25 8.57 5.79 -10.40
CA ASP A 25 8.81 6.97 -9.57
C ASP A 25 9.04 8.25 -10.38
N SER A 26 9.40 8.11 -11.67
CA SER A 26 9.58 9.22 -12.60
C SER A 26 8.28 9.96 -12.92
N VAL A 27 7.11 9.31 -12.87
CA VAL A 27 5.84 9.94 -13.20
C VAL A 27 5.42 10.88 -12.07
N LYS A 28 5.24 12.18 -12.37
CA LYS A 28 4.83 13.19 -11.39
C LYS A 28 3.42 13.73 -11.61
N VAL A 29 3.06 13.99 -12.86
CA VAL A 29 1.75 14.53 -13.21
C VAL A 29 1.13 13.72 -14.33
N MET A 30 -0.15 13.40 -14.19
CA MET A 30 -0.97 12.78 -15.22
C MET A 30 -2.12 13.73 -15.57
N THR A 31 -2.29 14.01 -16.86
CA THR A 31 -3.40 14.80 -17.38
C THR A 31 -4.27 13.94 -18.28
N VAL A 32 -5.59 14.01 -18.08
CA VAL A 32 -6.60 13.27 -18.82
C VAL A 32 -7.45 14.24 -19.60
N ASN A 33 -7.36 14.22 -20.93
CA ASN A 33 -8.21 15.01 -21.80
C ASN A 33 -9.26 14.07 -22.42
N TYR A 34 -10.53 14.33 -22.17
CA TYR A 34 -11.60 13.47 -22.67
C TYR A 34 -12.87 14.25 -23.02
N ASN A 35 -13.66 13.68 -23.92
CA ASN A 35 -14.89 14.28 -24.40
C ASN A 35 -16.13 13.66 -23.75
N THR A 36 -17.08 14.51 -23.37
CA THR A 36 -18.30 14.07 -22.68
C THR A 36 -19.29 13.39 -23.62
N HIS A 37 -19.23 13.68 -24.92
CA HIS A 37 -20.08 13.13 -25.97
C HIS A 37 -19.24 12.42 -27.04
N GLY A 38 -19.91 11.71 -27.95
CA GLY A 38 -19.28 10.98 -29.06
C GLY A 38 -18.88 9.55 -28.70
N GLU A 39 -19.09 8.62 -29.62
CA GLU A 39 -18.88 7.17 -29.42
C GLU A 39 -17.39 6.82 -29.32
N LEU A 40 -16.54 7.49 -30.11
CA LEU A 40 -15.09 7.25 -30.13
C LEU A 40 -14.39 7.51 -28.79
N GLY A 41 -14.99 8.34 -27.92
CA GLY A 41 -14.49 8.66 -26.58
C GLY A 41 -15.10 7.84 -25.44
N GLU A 42 -15.89 6.79 -25.72
CA GLU A 42 -16.59 6.03 -24.68
C GLU A 42 -15.63 5.35 -23.70
N GLY A 43 -14.55 4.74 -24.20
CA GLY A 43 -13.56 4.08 -23.35
C GLY A 43 -12.83 5.05 -22.42
N ALA A 44 -12.50 6.26 -22.90
CA ALA A 44 -11.90 7.31 -22.06
C ALA A 44 -12.85 7.74 -20.93
N ARG A 45 -14.16 7.86 -21.20
CA ARG A 45 -15.16 8.15 -20.15
C ARG A 45 -15.25 7.03 -19.11
N LYS A 46 -15.27 5.77 -19.56
CA LYS A 46 -15.25 4.60 -18.66
C LYS A 46 -13.96 4.53 -17.85
N PHE A 47 -12.81 4.85 -18.46
CA PHE A 47 -11.53 4.92 -17.79
C PHE A 47 -11.52 5.96 -16.66
N VAL A 48 -12.00 7.17 -16.93
CA VAL A 48 -12.17 8.21 -15.89
C VAL A 48 -13.09 7.74 -14.77
N PHE A 49 -14.19 7.06 -15.13
CA PHE A 49 -15.19 6.66 -14.16
C PHE A 49 -14.74 5.47 -13.28
N PHE A 50 -14.10 4.45 -13.85
CA PHE A 50 -13.76 3.22 -13.14
C PHE A 50 -12.31 3.19 -12.66
N ASN A 51 -11.36 3.63 -13.49
CA ASN A 51 -9.95 3.33 -13.30
C ASN A 51 -9.16 4.45 -12.61
N ILE A 52 -9.50 5.72 -12.85
CA ILE A 52 -8.83 6.86 -12.18
C ILE A 52 -8.86 6.75 -10.64
N PRO A 53 -9.98 6.36 -9.98
CA PRO A 53 -9.97 6.16 -8.53
C PRO A 53 -8.93 5.13 -8.06
N GLN A 54 -8.77 4.03 -8.80
CA GLN A 54 -7.78 2.99 -8.49
C GLN A 54 -6.35 3.50 -8.68
N ILE A 55 -6.10 4.21 -9.79
CA ILE A 55 -4.79 4.82 -10.07
C ILE A 55 -4.42 5.81 -8.95
N GLN A 56 -5.31 6.73 -8.58
CA GLN A 56 -5.03 7.71 -7.54
C GLN A 56 -4.80 7.06 -6.17
N TYR A 57 -5.54 5.99 -5.86
CA TYR A 57 -5.38 5.25 -4.60
C TYR A 57 -4.00 4.57 -4.50
N LYS A 58 -3.52 3.99 -5.59
CA LYS A 58 -2.20 3.33 -5.64
C LYS A 58 -1.04 4.31 -5.77
N ASN A 59 -1.30 5.51 -6.30
CA ASN A 59 -0.30 6.52 -6.60
C ASN A 59 -0.65 7.86 -5.91
N PRO A 60 -0.66 7.91 -4.56
CA PRO A 60 -1.13 9.08 -3.82
C PRO A 60 -0.29 10.34 -4.07
N TRP A 61 0.95 10.18 -4.51
CA TRP A 61 1.91 11.27 -4.75
C TRP A 61 1.94 11.75 -6.21
N VAL A 62 1.15 11.14 -7.09
CA VAL A 62 1.01 11.57 -8.48
C VAL A 62 -0.21 12.48 -8.58
N GLN A 63 -0.01 13.69 -9.14
CA GLN A 63 -1.10 14.61 -9.36
C GLN A 63 -1.87 14.22 -10.63
N VAL A 64 -3.18 13.96 -10.50
CA VAL A 64 -4.07 13.67 -11.64
C VAL A 64 -4.99 14.86 -11.90
N MET A 65 -4.92 15.42 -13.11
CA MET A 65 -5.78 16.51 -13.57
C MET A 65 -6.63 16.06 -14.75
N MET A 66 -7.88 16.48 -14.80
CA MET A 66 -8.84 16.09 -15.84
C MET A 66 -9.41 17.32 -16.55
N PHE A 67 -9.36 17.33 -17.87
CA PHE A 67 -9.90 18.37 -18.73
C PHE A 67 -10.98 17.78 -19.64
N LYS A 68 -12.07 18.52 -19.81
CA LYS A 68 -13.23 18.07 -20.59
C LYS A 68 -13.41 18.94 -21.82
N ASN A 69 -13.64 18.33 -22.98
CA ASN A 69 -14.01 19.01 -24.22
C ASN A 69 -13.05 20.12 -24.66
N MET A 70 -11.76 19.98 -24.37
CA MET A 70 -10.71 20.92 -24.80
C MET A 70 -10.16 20.59 -26.20
N THR A 71 -10.19 19.31 -26.58
CA THR A 71 -9.65 18.79 -27.84
C THR A 71 -10.65 17.85 -28.51
N PRO A 72 -10.65 17.75 -29.86
CA PRO A 72 -11.62 16.91 -30.57
C PRO A 72 -11.44 15.41 -30.29
N THR A 73 -10.22 14.97 -29.96
CA THR A 73 -9.89 13.57 -29.64
C THR A 73 -9.39 13.44 -28.20
N PRO A 74 -9.71 12.32 -27.51
CA PRO A 74 -9.27 12.06 -26.15
C PRO A 74 -7.83 11.54 -26.09
N PHE A 75 -7.05 12.04 -25.14
CA PHE A 75 -5.67 11.59 -24.93
C PHE A 75 -5.25 11.71 -23.46
N LEU A 76 -4.21 10.96 -23.10
CA LEU A 76 -3.53 11.06 -21.83
C LEU A 76 -2.16 11.68 -22.05
N ARG A 77 -1.72 12.51 -21.11
CA ARG A 77 -0.38 13.06 -21.13
C ARG A 77 0.24 12.98 -19.74
N PHE A 78 1.44 12.42 -19.69
CA PHE A 78 2.22 12.26 -18.46
C PHE A 78 3.43 13.18 -18.50
N TYR A 79 3.78 13.71 -17.33
CA TYR A 79 4.96 14.53 -17.13
C TYR A 79 5.89 13.82 -16.16
N LEU A 80 7.10 13.56 -16.63
CA LEU A 80 8.12 12.89 -15.87
C LEU A 80 8.99 13.91 -15.12
N ASP A 81 9.71 13.45 -14.11
CA ASP A 81 10.69 14.24 -13.34
C ASP A 81 11.86 14.75 -14.19
N SER A 82 12.22 14.02 -15.25
CA SER A 82 13.20 14.45 -16.25
C SER A 82 12.72 15.65 -17.09
N GLY A 83 11.44 16.01 -17.01
CA GLY A 83 10.79 16.98 -17.91
C GLY A 83 10.26 16.37 -19.20
N GLU A 84 10.51 15.07 -19.45
CA GLU A 84 9.95 14.35 -20.59
C GLU A 84 8.41 14.27 -20.50
N GLN A 85 7.76 14.32 -21.66
CA GLN A 85 6.32 14.23 -21.79
C GLN A 85 5.95 12.99 -22.60
N VAL A 86 5.10 12.13 -22.03
CA VAL A 86 4.58 10.94 -22.71
C VAL A 86 3.14 11.20 -23.11
N LEU A 87 2.86 11.20 -24.41
CA LEU A 87 1.53 11.35 -24.98
C LEU A 87 0.97 9.98 -25.36
N VAL A 88 -0.23 9.66 -24.89
CA VAL A 88 -0.92 8.40 -25.21
C VAL A 88 -2.30 8.73 -25.77
N ASP A 89 -2.49 8.47 -27.06
CA ASP A 89 -3.80 8.54 -27.69
C ASP A 89 -4.70 7.39 -27.19
N VAL A 90 -5.93 7.73 -26.80
CA VAL A 90 -6.92 6.80 -26.25
C VAL A 90 -8.25 6.81 -27.01
N GLU A 91 -8.27 7.40 -28.19
CA GLU A 91 -9.42 7.33 -29.08
C GLU A 91 -9.71 5.89 -29.50
N THR A 92 -10.99 5.50 -29.56
CA THR A 92 -11.47 4.14 -29.92
C THR A 92 -10.98 2.99 -29.05
N LYS A 93 -10.20 3.24 -28.00
CA LYS A 93 -9.72 2.19 -27.08
C LYS A 93 -10.72 1.89 -25.99
N SER A 94 -10.79 0.63 -25.56
CA SER A 94 -11.55 0.26 -24.36
C SER A 94 -10.83 0.72 -23.08
N ASN A 95 -11.54 0.85 -21.97
CA ASN A 95 -10.90 1.25 -20.70
C ASN A 95 -9.88 0.23 -20.19
N LYS A 96 -10.04 -1.06 -20.54
CA LYS A 96 -9.10 -2.13 -20.23
C LYS A 96 -7.82 -2.00 -21.05
N GLU A 97 -7.94 -1.77 -22.35
CA GLU A 97 -6.79 -1.52 -23.23
C GLU A 97 -6.00 -0.29 -22.77
N ILE A 98 -6.70 0.79 -22.37
CA ILE A 98 -6.05 1.99 -21.83
C ILE A 98 -5.24 1.63 -20.57
N MET A 99 -5.81 0.86 -19.64
CA MET A 99 -5.11 0.42 -18.42
C MET A 99 -3.89 -0.44 -18.72
N GLU A 100 -4.02 -1.43 -19.59
CA GLU A 100 -2.92 -2.33 -19.98
C GLU A 100 -1.80 -1.57 -20.68
N HIS A 101 -2.17 -0.64 -21.57
CA HIS A 101 -1.21 0.20 -22.29
C HIS A 101 -0.41 1.10 -21.34
N ILE A 102 -1.08 1.73 -20.37
CA ILE A 102 -0.41 2.56 -19.36
C ILE A 102 0.48 1.70 -18.44
N LYS A 103 -0.01 0.53 -17.99
CA LYS A 103 0.78 -0.43 -17.19
C LYS A 103 2.07 -0.79 -17.93
N LYS A 104 1.98 -1.05 -19.23
CA LYS A 104 3.13 -1.45 -20.06
C LYS A 104 4.19 -0.34 -20.19
N ILE A 105 3.80 0.91 -20.38
CA ILE A 105 4.76 2.00 -20.63
C ILE A 105 5.33 2.55 -19.31
N LEU A 106 4.46 2.88 -18.37
CA LEU A 106 4.81 3.65 -17.16
C LEU A 106 4.56 2.89 -15.86
N GLY A 107 4.03 1.67 -15.91
CA GLY A 107 3.87 0.82 -14.74
C GLY A 107 5.18 0.18 -14.29
N LYS A 108 5.29 -0.09 -12.99
CA LYS A 108 6.33 -0.97 -12.44
C LYS A 108 6.08 -2.42 -12.87
N ASN A 109 7.17 -3.16 -13.08
CA ASN A 109 7.12 -4.59 -13.36
C ASN A 109 6.73 -5.37 -12.09
N GLU A 110 6.13 -6.54 -12.28
CA GLU A 110 5.72 -7.43 -11.18
C GLU A 110 6.90 -7.82 -10.30
N GLU A 111 8.06 -8.15 -10.90
CA GLU A 111 9.31 -8.43 -10.18
C GLU A 111 9.76 -7.27 -9.28
N THR A 112 9.54 -6.02 -9.70
CA THR A 112 9.91 -4.85 -8.89
C THR A 112 8.98 -4.70 -7.69
N LEU A 113 7.68 -4.92 -7.89
CA LEU A 113 6.68 -4.89 -6.83
C LEU A 113 6.91 -5.99 -5.79
N GLU A 114 7.23 -7.20 -6.23
CA GLU A 114 7.55 -8.33 -5.35
C GLU A 114 8.81 -8.06 -4.51
N LYS A 115 9.86 -7.49 -5.11
CA LYS A 115 11.07 -7.09 -4.38
C LYS A 115 10.77 -6.03 -3.32
N GLU A 116 10.02 -4.98 -3.67
CA GLU A 116 9.61 -3.94 -2.72
C GLU A 116 8.76 -4.50 -1.57
N GLU A 117 7.88 -5.47 -1.85
CA GLU A 117 7.09 -6.15 -0.83
C GLU A 117 7.97 -7.03 0.08
N GLN A 118 8.92 -7.74 -0.50
CA GLN A 118 9.84 -8.60 0.24
C GLN A 118 10.75 -7.78 1.17
N GLU A 119 11.25 -6.64 0.71
CA GLU A 119 12.02 -5.70 1.54
C GLU A 119 11.19 -5.19 2.73
N LYS A 120 9.90 -4.91 2.52
CA LYS A 120 8.99 -4.50 3.62
C LYS A 120 8.79 -5.64 4.63
N LYS A 121 8.66 -6.89 4.18
CA LYS A 121 8.55 -8.07 5.05
C LYS A 121 9.82 -8.30 5.86
N GLN A 122 10.99 -8.08 5.26
CA GLN A 122 12.28 -8.22 5.96
C GLN A 122 12.46 -7.23 7.12
N ARG A 123 11.79 -6.06 7.08
CA ARG A 123 11.81 -5.09 8.18
C ARG A 123 11.21 -5.65 9.47
N SER A 124 10.25 -6.57 9.38
CA SER A 124 9.69 -7.27 10.53
C SER A 124 10.45 -8.58 10.78
N HIS A 125 11.44 -8.53 11.66
CA HIS A 125 12.27 -9.70 11.96
C HIS A 125 11.62 -10.59 13.05
N PRO A 126 11.34 -11.89 12.79
CA PRO A 126 10.64 -12.78 13.74
C PRO A 126 11.38 -13.04 15.06
N ALA A 127 12.70 -12.84 15.08
CA ALA A 127 13.51 -13.02 16.28
C ALA A 127 13.47 -11.82 17.25
N HIS A 128 12.90 -10.69 16.84
CA HIS A 128 12.76 -9.54 17.73
C HIS A 128 11.69 -9.81 18.80
N PHE A 129 11.97 -9.33 20.00
CA PHE A 129 11.02 -9.28 21.12
C PHE A 129 10.59 -7.84 21.34
N GLY A 130 9.29 -7.62 21.56
CA GLY A 130 8.73 -6.29 21.73
C GLY A 130 7.20 -6.30 21.65
N PRO A 131 6.54 -5.14 21.68
CA PRO A 131 5.08 -5.06 21.73
C PRO A 131 4.39 -5.84 20.61
N ARG A 132 3.24 -6.48 20.90
CA ARG A 132 2.46 -7.30 19.94
C ARG A 132 2.15 -6.64 18.60
N LYS A 133 2.13 -5.31 18.56
CA LYS A 133 1.91 -4.55 17.31
C LYS A 133 3.00 -4.79 16.27
N TYR A 134 4.24 -5.04 16.68
CA TYR A 134 5.42 -5.08 15.80
C TYR A 134 6.16 -6.41 15.86
N CYS A 135 6.15 -7.08 17.01
CA CYS A 135 6.87 -8.32 17.24
C CYS A 135 5.91 -9.45 17.59
N LEU A 136 6.32 -10.68 17.30
CA LEU A 136 5.51 -11.87 17.57
C LEU A 136 5.45 -12.18 19.07
N ARG A 137 6.52 -11.87 19.82
CA ARG A 137 6.70 -12.20 21.24
C ARG A 137 7.10 -10.95 21.99
N GLU A 138 6.58 -10.75 23.20
CA GLU A 138 6.90 -9.55 24.00
C GLU A 138 8.04 -9.82 24.98
N CYS A 139 7.98 -10.97 25.64
CA CYS A 139 8.97 -11.41 26.60
C CYS A 139 9.46 -12.81 26.24
N ILE A 140 10.73 -13.10 26.57
CA ILE A 140 11.31 -14.41 26.30
C ILE A 140 10.69 -15.53 27.15
N CYS A 141 9.96 -15.20 28.22
CA CYS A 141 9.22 -16.17 29.01
C CYS A 141 8.10 -16.90 28.23
N GLU A 142 7.74 -16.41 27.03
CA GLU A 142 6.84 -17.10 26.09
C GLU A 142 7.52 -18.26 25.35
N VAL A 143 8.84 -18.36 25.41
CA VAL A 143 9.62 -19.41 24.74
C VAL A 143 9.79 -20.60 25.67
N GLU A 144 9.38 -21.78 25.20
CA GLU A 144 9.52 -23.02 25.96
C GLU A 144 10.99 -23.30 26.34
N GLY A 145 11.17 -23.87 27.53
CA GLY A 145 12.49 -24.10 28.12
C GLY A 145 13.13 -22.89 28.81
N GLN A 146 12.55 -21.70 28.68
CA GLN A 146 13.00 -20.50 29.41
C GLN A 146 12.32 -20.38 30.77
N VAL A 147 12.85 -19.46 31.61
CA VAL A 147 12.26 -19.17 32.92
C VAL A 147 10.88 -18.51 32.74
N PRO A 148 9.81 -19.06 33.34
CA PRO A 148 8.47 -18.49 33.21
C PRO A 148 8.37 -17.15 33.95
N CYS A 149 7.40 -16.34 33.54
CA CYS A 149 7.14 -15.07 34.20
C CYS A 149 6.64 -15.30 35.64
N PRO A 150 7.18 -14.60 36.66
CA PRO A 150 6.74 -14.73 38.06
C PRO A 150 5.25 -14.46 38.28
N GLY A 151 4.62 -13.67 37.41
CA GLY A 151 3.19 -13.39 37.45
C GLY A 151 2.30 -14.60 37.10
N LEU A 152 2.85 -15.60 36.39
CA LEU A 152 2.16 -16.85 36.07
C LEU A 152 2.62 -18.00 36.98
N VAL A 153 3.94 -18.13 37.16
CA VAL A 153 4.54 -19.20 37.97
C VAL A 153 5.53 -18.58 38.96
N PRO A 154 5.24 -18.60 40.27
CA PRO A 154 6.17 -18.10 41.28
C PRO A 154 7.52 -18.81 41.20
N LEU A 155 8.61 -18.03 41.18
CA LEU A 155 9.96 -18.57 41.15
C LEU A 155 10.37 -19.14 42.53
N PRO A 156 11.36 -20.06 42.58
CA PRO A 156 11.88 -20.59 43.84
C PRO A 156 12.33 -19.49 44.82
N ARG A 157 12.21 -19.77 46.12
CA ARG A 157 12.51 -18.78 47.18
C ARG A 157 13.96 -18.32 47.12
N GLU A 158 14.87 -19.21 46.75
CA GLU A 158 16.30 -18.97 46.59
C GLU A 158 16.59 -17.91 45.52
N MET A 159 15.71 -17.73 44.53
CA MET A 159 15.83 -16.70 43.49
C MET A 159 15.23 -15.35 43.90
N THR A 160 14.46 -15.28 45.00
CA THR A 160 13.79 -14.06 45.43
C THR A 160 14.77 -13.11 46.14
N GLY A 161 14.73 -11.81 45.80
CA GLY A 161 15.61 -10.79 46.39
C GLY A 161 15.51 -10.69 47.91
N LYS A 162 14.29 -10.76 48.47
CA LYS A 162 14.03 -10.72 49.92
C LYS A 162 14.74 -11.85 50.68
N TYR A 163 14.75 -13.06 50.13
CA TYR A 163 15.38 -14.23 50.75
C TYR A 163 16.90 -14.12 50.72
N LYS A 164 17.48 -13.74 49.57
CA LYS A 164 18.93 -13.51 49.43
C LYS A 164 19.45 -12.42 50.38
N ALA A 165 18.68 -11.34 50.57
CA ALA A 165 19.03 -10.26 51.48
C ALA A 165 19.05 -10.73 52.95
N ALA A 166 18.04 -11.50 53.37
CA ALA A 166 17.96 -12.04 54.72
C ALA A 166 19.12 -13.00 55.04
N LEU A 167 19.53 -13.84 54.08
CA LEU A 167 20.68 -14.73 54.23
C LEU A 167 22.00 -13.95 54.38
N LYS A 168 22.19 -12.89 53.58
CA LYS A 168 23.39 -12.05 53.66
C LYS A 168 23.50 -11.31 54.99
N ALA A 169 22.39 -10.77 55.51
CA ALA A 169 22.37 -10.09 56.81
C ALA A 169 22.78 -11.06 57.95
N ARG A 170 22.20 -12.27 57.96
CA ARG A 170 22.55 -13.31 58.95
C ARG A 170 24.00 -13.82 58.87
N ALA A 171 24.69 -13.57 57.75
CA ALA A 171 26.08 -13.96 57.58
C ALA A 171 27.06 -12.84 57.95
N GLN A 172 26.56 -11.64 58.25
CA GLN A 172 27.34 -10.47 58.69
C GLN A 172 27.24 -10.22 60.21
N ASP A 173 26.27 -10.86 60.86
CA ASP A 173 26.17 -11.01 62.33
C ASP A 173 27.01 -12.22 62.80
#